data_AF-A0A4Q5Z3K3-F1
#
_entry.id   AF-A0A4Q5Z3K3-F1
#
_cell.length_a   1.000
_cell.length_b   1.000
_cell.length_c   1.000
_cell.angle_alpha   90.00
_cell.angle_beta   90.00
_cell.angle_gamma   90.00
#
_symmetry.space_group_name_H-M   'P 1'
#
loop_
_entity.id
_entity.type
_entity.pdbx_description
1 polymer ?
#
loop_
_entity_poly.entity_id
_entity_poly.type
_entity_poly.pdbx_seq_one_letter_code
_entity_poly.pdbx_strand_id
1 'polypeptide(L)'
;MRVGKKYRSLQVVAALILFVLLASKCVSSSDVKSDLRGEAYAGADRCQKCHAAVFESYQQTAHAQTSQLPTGHTIKGLFDSAHNQFVFSDSWKVVMEKHTGGFYQTAYNNGKKTASHPFDVVIGSGRKAQTFLYFDSAGYNQLPISYFVPEHTWANSPNFPTDAPKFDRPIPSGCFGCHSSGIAVTETYQGMQKRETFQIGKIIYGIDCERCHGPAAAHVAYQEENPNDKQAKFITAIRSLNRQQSVELCAICHSGTKNMQKPAFAFQPGQVRDDYFFPDYGGPVIENIDVHGNQYALMKASACYTQSQTLTC
;
A
#
# COMPACT_ATOMS: atom_id res chain seq x y z
N MET A 1 -50.50 -29.69 44.01
CA MET A 1 -49.09 -29.55 43.53
C MET A 1 -48.90 -29.72 42.00
N ARG A 2 -49.89 -29.44 41.14
CA ARG A 2 -49.74 -29.59 39.67
C ARG A 2 -49.59 -28.28 38.87
N VAL A 3 -49.78 -27.12 39.51
CA VAL A 3 -49.79 -25.82 38.82
C VAL A 3 -48.38 -25.28 38.54
N GLY A 4 -47.42 -25.47 39.45
CA GLY A 4 -46.05 -24.93 39.31
C GLY A 4 -45.19 -25.56 38.20
N LYS A 5 -45.54 -26.77 37.70
CA LYS A 5 -44.73 -27.46 36.68
C LYS A 5 -44.95 -26.92 35.27
N LYS A 6 -46.17 -26.41 34.96
CA LYS A 6 -46.51 -25.81 33.64
C LYS A 6 -45.86 -24.44 33.42
N TYR A 7 -45.74 -23.62 34.46
CA TYR A 7 -45.09 -22.31 34.36
C TYR A 7 -43.58 -22.43 34.16
N ARG A 8 -42.95 -23.45 34.77
CA ARG A 8 -41.52 -23.75 34.59
C ARG A 8 -41.18 -24.17 33.16
N SER A 9 -42.02 -24.98 32.52
CA SER A 9 -41.80 -25.39 31.12
C SER A 9 -42.03 -24.24 30.14
N LEU A 10 -43.01 -23.35 30.37
CA LEU A 10 -43.16 -22.14 29.55
C LEU A 10 -41.96 -21.19 29.66
N GLN A 11 -41.40 -21.01 30.86
CA GLN A 11 -40.23 -20.16 31.08
C GLN A 11 -38.98 -20.71 30.39
N VAL A 12 -38.79 -22.03 30.38
CA VAL A 12 -37.64 -22.67 29.69
C VAL A 12 -37.78 -22.53 28.17
N VAL A 13 -38.97 -22.70 27.61
CA VAL A 13 -39.19 -22.53 26.16
C VAL A 13 -39.00 -21.07 25.75
N ALA A 14 -39.51 -20.11 26.53
CA ALA A 14 -39.29 -18.69 26.28
C ALA A 14 -37.80 -18.30 26.35
N ALA A 15 -37.06 -18.85 27.32
CA ALA A 15 -35.61 -18.64 27.44
C ALA A 15 -34.83 -19.23 26.27
N LEU A 16 -35.21 -20.42 25.77
CA LEU A 16 -34.59 -21.04 24.60
C LEU A 16 -34.89 -20.25 23.32
N ILE A 17 -36.12 -19.77 23.13
CA ILE A 17 -36.47 -18.92 21.97
C ILE A 17 -35.70 -17.60 22.04
N LEU A 18 -35.61 -16.97 23.22
CA LEU A 18 -34.83 -15.74 23.40
C LEU A 18 -33.34 -15.99 23.14
N PHE A 19 -32.79 -17.11 23.59
CA PHE A 19 -31.41 -17.50 23.33
C PHE A 19 -31.15 -17.75 21.84
N VAL A 20 -32.05 -18.43 21.13
CA VAL A 20 -31.95 -18.63 19.67
C VAL A 20 -32.05 -17.29 18.94
N LEU A 21 -32.97 -16.40 19.33
CA LEU A 21 -33.09 -15.07 18.72
C LEU A 21 -31.86 -14.18 18.98
N LEU A 22 -31.27 -14.27 20.17
CA LEU A 22 -30.02 -13.57 20.52
C LEU A 22 -28.82 -14.16 19.77
N ALA A 23 -28.73 -15.49 19.67
CA ALA A 23 -27.68 -16.18 18.93
C ALA A 23 -27.77 -15.92 17.42
N SER A 24 -28.97 -15.88 16.84
CA SER A 24 -29.20 -15.52 15.43
C SER A 24 -28.81 -14.07 15.13
N LYS A 25 -29.00 -13.14 16.09
CA LYS A 25 -28.50 -11.76 15.95
C LYS A 25 -26.97 -11.68 16.03
N CYS A 26 -26.31 -12.56 16.78
CA CYS A 26 -24.85 -12.63 16.83
C CYS A 26 -24.21 -13.30 15.59
N VAL A 27 -24.94 -14.18 14.89
CA VAL A 27 -24.44 -14.82 13.66
C VAL A 27 -24.61 -13.91 12.43
N SER A 28 -25.56 -12.98 12.45
CA SER A 28 -25.84 -12.07 11.32
C SER A 28 -25.05 -10.76 11.29
N SER A 29 -24.13 -10.51 12.22
CA SER A 29 -23.27 -9.32 12.18
C SER A 29 -21.80 -9.68 12.29
N SER A 30 -21.28 -10.46 11.34
CA SER A 30 -19.93 -10.17 10.89
C SER A 30 -20.01 -8.80 10.21
N ASP A 31 -19.52 -7.74 10.86
CA ASP A 31 -19.18 -6.49 10.17
C ASP A 31 -18.23 -6.88 9.04
N VAL A 32 -18.78 -7.13 7.85
CA VAL A 32 -17.98 -7.23 6.63
C VAL A 32 -17.50 -5.82 6.42
N LYS A 33 -16.33 -5.52 6.98
CA LYS A 33 -15.64 -4.26 6.80
C LYS A 33 -15.51 -4.08 5.29
N SER A 34 -16.32 -3.20 4.72
CA SER A 34 -16.32 -2.99 3.27
C SER A 34 -14.92 -2.58 2.85
N ASP A 35 -14.44 -3.17 1.75
CA ASP A 35 -13.15 -2.81 1.18
C ASP A 35 -13.17 -1.31 0.83
N LEU A 36 -12.07 -0.61 1.12
CA LEU A 36 -11.96 0.83 0.91
C LEU A 36 -12.17 1.23 -0.56
N ARG A 37 -11.93 0.31 -1.49
CA ARG A 37 -12.09 0.49 -2.94
C ARG A 37 -13.51 0.27 -3.44
N GLY A 38 -14.42 -0.22 -2.59
CA GLY A 38 -15.84 -0.45 -2.89
C GLY A 38 -16.22 -1.92 -3.07
N GLU A 39 -17.51 -2.16 -3.31
CA GLU A 39 -18.14 -3.50 -3.26
C GLU A 39 -17.65 -4.49 -4.33
N ALA A 40 -17.03 -4.00 -5.40
CA ALA A 40 -16.43 -4.85 -6.43
C ALA A 40 -15.16 -5.56 -5.96
N TYR A 41 -14.56 -5.12 -4.85
CA TYR A 41 -13.34 -5.68 -4.29
C TYR A 41 -13.65 -6.63 -3.14
N ALA A 42 -12.97 -7.77 -3.12
CA ALA A 42 -13.17 -8.79 -2.10
C ALA A 42 -12.36 -8.51 -0.83
N GLY A 43 -11.23 -7.80 -0.95
CA GLY A 43 -10.21 -7.73 0.09
C GLY A 43 -9.25 -8.91 0.03
N ALA A 44 -7.96 -8.63 0.21
CA ALA A 44 -6.89 -9.62 0.05
C ALA A 44 -6.96 -10.79 1.06
N ASP A 45 -7.59 -10.59 2.22
CA ASP A 45 -7.80 -11.61 3.25
C ASP A 45 -8.73 -12.74 2.78
N ARG A 46 -9.68 -12.44 1.89
CA ARG A 46 -10.57 -13.46 1.30
C ARG A 46 -9.81 -14.44 0.41
N CYS A 47 -8.74 -14.00 -0.24
CA CYS A 47 -7.91 -14.83 -1.11
C CYS A 47 -7.26 -15.99 -0.33
N GLN A 48 -6.86 -15.76 0.93
CA GLN A 48 -6.16 -16.75 1.75
C GLN A 48 -6.98 -18.03 1.97
N LYS A 49 -8.31 -17.92 2.06
CA LYS A 49 -9.21 -19.06 2.34
C LYS A 49 -9.09 -20.18 1.30
N CYS A 50 -8.89 -19.82 0.03
CA CYS A 50 -8.76 -20.77 -1.07
C CYS A 50 -7.32 -20.89 -1.60
N HIS A 51 -6.49 -19.85 -1.43
CA HIS A 51 -5.14 -19.75 -1.97
C HIS A 51 -4.07 -19.57 -0.87
N ALA A 52 -4.17 -20.34 0.22
CA ALA A 52 -3.31 -20.19 1.40
C ALA A 52 -1.80 -20.17 1.09
N ALA A 53 -1.31 -21.12 0.28
CA ALA A 53 0.11 -21.22 -0.07
C ALA A 53 0.60 -20.00 -0.89
N VAL A 54 -0.24 -19.51 -1.81
CA VAL A 54 0.09 -18.32 -2.62
C VAL A 54 0.10 -17.08 -1.73
N PHE A 55 -0.88 -16.95 -0.84
CA PHE A 55 -0.97 -15.85 0.11
C PHE A 55 0.25 -15.81 1.04
N GLU A 56 0.64 -16.96 1.61
CA GLU A 56 1.82 -17.05 2.50
C GLU A 56 3.11 -16.63 1.78
N SER A 57 3.33 -17.13 0.55
CA SER A 57 4.43 -16.70 -0.31
C SER A 57 4.38 -15.20 -0.60
N TYR A 58 3.21 -14.68 -0.98
CA TYR A 58 3.00 -13.27 -1.31
C TYR A 58 3.39 -12.34 -0.15
N GLN A 59 3.04 -12.68 1.10
CA GLN A 59 3.34 -11.86 2.27
C GLN A 59 4.86 -11.65 2.51
N GLN A 60 5.70 -12.53 1.95
CA GLN A 60 7.17 -12.41 2.01
C GLN A 60 7.77 -11.58 0.86
N THR A 61 6.95 -11.13 -0.09
CA THR A 61 7.41 -10.38 -1.25
C THR A 61 7.62 -8.90 -0.93
N ALA A 62 8.44 -8.24 -1.74
CA ALA A 62 8.61 -6.79 -1.67
C ALA A 62 7.31 -6.02 -1.98
N HIS A 63 6.42 -6.60 -2.80
CA HIS A 63 5.11 -6.02 -3.11
C HIS A 63 4.22 -5.96 -1.86
N ALA A 64 4.10 -7.06 -1.11
CA ALA A 64 3.35 -7.05 0.16
C ALA A 64 3.94 -6.07 1.18
N GLN A 65 5.25 -5.90 1.17
CA GLN A 65 5.97 -5.09 2.16
C GLN A 65 6.24 -3.65 1.71
N THR A 66 5.78 -3.23 0.51
CA THR A 66 6.14 -1.92 -0.05
C THR A 66 5.62 -0.74 0.76
N SER A 67 4.57 -0.93 1.55
CA SER A 67 4.13 0.04 2.54
C SER A 67 3.54 -0.69 3.73
N GLN A 68 3.73 -0.15 4.93
CA GLN A 68 3.36 -0.80 6.19
C GLN A 68 3.07 0.23 7.28
N LEU A 69 2.32 -0.18 8.30
CA LEU A 69 2.26 0.58 9.55
C LEU A 69 3.63 0.60 10.24
N PRO A 70 4.00 1.70 10.91
CA PRO A 70 5.29 1.86 11.58
C PRO A 70 5.27 1.18 12.95
N THR A 71 5.89 0.01 13.01
CA THR A 71 6.04 -0.80 14.24
C THR A 71 7.51 -1.15 14.41
N GLY A 72 7.88 -1.65 15.59
CA GLY A 72 9.23 -2.16 15.83
C GLY A 72 9.62 -3.38 14.99
N HIS A 73 8.69 -3.98 14.24
CA HIS A 73 8.96 -5.12 13.35
C HIS A 73 9.07 -4.69 11.88
N THR A 74 8.38 -3.62 11.52
CA THR A 74 8.28 -3.15 10.12
C THR A 74 9.33 -2.08 9.81
N ILE A 75 9.76 -1.30 10.81
CA ILE A 75 10.87 -0.35 10.68
C ILE A 75 12.19 -1.11 10.82
N LYS A 76 13.05 -1.02 9.81
CA LYS A 76 14.38 -1.64 9.79
C LYS A 76 15.45 -0.81 10.48
N GLY A 77 15.18 0.47 10.69
CA GLY A 77 16.12 1.42 11.27
C GLY A 77 16.42 1.20 12.75
N LEU A 78 17.63 1.56 13.15
CA LEU A 78 18.12 1.45 14.52
C LEU A 78 17.82 2.73 15.32
N PHE A 79 17.49 2.58 16.60
CA PHE A 79 17.08 3.67 17.50
C PHE A 79 17.95 3.79 18.75
N ASP A 80 19.05 3.05 18.82
CA ASP A 80 20.03 3.20 19.90
C ASP A 80 20.86 4.47 19.71
N SER A 81 21.40 5.02 20.80
CA SER A 81 22.03 6.34 20.81
C SER A 81 23.27 6.48 19.91
N ALA A 82 23.88 5.37 19.48
CA ALA A 82 25.04 5.42 18.57
C ALA A 82 24.61 5.50 17.10
N HIS A 83 23.43 5.01 16.75
CA HIS A 83 23.00 4.85 15.36
C HIS A 83 21.70 5.59 15.03
N ASN A 84 21.17 6.43 15.93
CA ASN A 84 19.86 7.05 15.75
C ASN A 84 19.91 8.52 15.33
N GLN A 85 21.00 9.02 14.76
CA GLN A 85 21.07 10.42 14.32
C GLN A 85 21.69 10.57 12.93
N PHE A 86 21.21 11.59 12.21
CA PHE A 86 21.83 12.09 10.99
C PHE A 86 22.17 13.57 11.19
N VAL A 87 23.42 13.95 10.89
CA VAL A 87 23.93 15.31 11.05
C VAL A 87 23.99 15.96 9.67
N PHE A 88 23.32 17.10 9.50
CA PHE A 88 23.35 17.89 8.26
C PHE A 88 24.51 18.89 8.28
N SER A 89 24.76 19.51 9.43
CA SER A 89 25.81 20.50 9.65
C SER A 89 26.14 20.61 11.13
N ASP A 90 27.11 21.47 11.50
CA ASP A 90 27.48 21.71 12.90
C ASP A 90 26.30 22.16 13.78
N SER A 91 25.31 22.82 13.18
CA SER A 91 24.11 23.30 13.88
C SER A 91 22.91 22.36 13.75
N TRP A 92 22.75 21.67 12.62
CA TRP A 92 21.55 20.89 12.32
C TRP A 92 21.77 19.38 12.39
N LYS A 93 20.88 18.72 13.14
CA LYS A 93 20.75 17.25 13.12
C LYS A 93 19.30 16.81 13.25
N VAL A 94 19.03 15.61 12.79
CA VAL A 94 17.78 14.89 13.05
C VAL A 94 18.10 13.64 13.85
N VAL A 95 17.34 13.42 14.92
CA VAL A 95 17.42 12.25 15.78
C VAL A 95 16.17 11.40 15.56
N MET A 96 16.37 10.12 15.31
CA MET A 96 15.34 9.10 15.25
C MET A 96 15.06 8.64 16.68
N GLU A 97 13.88 8.95 17.17
CA GLU A 97 13.51 8.69 18.55
C GLU A 97 12.43 7.61 18.63
N LYS A 98 12.53 6.77 19.67
CA LYS A 98 11.52 5.79 20.02
C LYS A 98 11.04 6.06 21.44
N HIS A 99 9.76 6.40 21.56
CA HIS A 99 9.10 6.66 22.84
C HIS A 99 7.89 5.73 22.99
N THR A 100 7.24 5.71 24.17
CA THR A 100 6.02 4.91 24.41
C THR A 100 4.91 5.20 23.39
N GLY A 101 4.88 6.41 22.82
CA GLY A 101 3.88 6.84 21.83
C GLY A 101 4.20 6.54 20.37
N GLY A 102 5.37 5.97 20.04
CA GLY A 102 5.73 5.63 18.66
C GLY A 102 7.16 6.02 18.28
N PHE A 103 7.39 6.13 16.97
CA PHE A 103 8.68 6.46 16.36
C PHE A 103 8.62 7.86 15.75
N TYR A 104 9.70 8.63 15.90
CA TYR A 104 9.73 10.04 15.52
C TYR A 104 11.03 10.43 14.84
N GLN A 105 10.97 11.42 13.97
CA GLN A 105 12.13 12.20 13.54
C GLN A 105 12.04 13.56 14.21
N THR A 106 13.01 13.86 15.08
CA THR A 106 13.11 15.11 15.83
C THR A 106 14.30 15.91 15.34
N ALA A 107 14.05 17.11 14.82
CA ALA A 107 15.08 18.02 14.36
C ALA A 107 15.57 18.94 15.48
N TYR A 108 16.87 19.17 15.50
CA TYR A 108 17.55 20.06 16.42
C TYR A 108 18.42 21.05 15.66
N ASN A 109 18.37 22.32 16.07
CA ASN A 109 19.26 23.38 15.63
C ASN A 109 20.00 23.94 16.86
N ASN A 110 21.33 23.87 16.89
CA ASN A 110 22.16 24.30 18.02
C ASN A 110 21.69 23.70 19.36
N GLY A 111 21.34 22.40 19.36
CA GLY A 111 20.84 21.68 20.53
C GLY A 111 19.38 21.98 20.91
N LYS A 112 18.72 22.96 20.28
CA LYS A 112 17.31 23.27 20.51
C LYS A 112 16.43 22.50 19.55
N LYS A 113 15.42 21.81 20.08
CA LYS A 113 14.38 21.12 19.29
C LYS A 113 13.59 22.14 18.45
N THR A 114 13.49 21.90 17.14
CA THR A 114 12.81 22.79 16.19
C THR A 114 11.57 22.15 15.54
N ALA A 115 11.60 20.84 15.30
CA ALA A 115 10.47 20.08 14.75
C ALA A 115 10.51 18.63 15.26
N SER A 116 9.35 17.95 15.22
CA SER A 116 9.22 16.55 15.66
C SER A 116 7.96 15.96 15.06
N HIS A 117 8.13 14.98 14.18
CA HIS A 117 7.03 14.36 13.44
C HIS A 117 7.04 12.84 13.63
N PRO A 118 5.86 12.22 13.82
CA PRO A 118 5.75 10.79 13.98
C PRO A 118 6.01 10.07 12.66
N PHE A 119 6.31 8.77 12.74
CA PHE A 119 6.22 7.87 11.62
C PHE A 119 4.77 7.41 11.58
N ASP A 120 4.04 7.72 10.52
CA ASP A 120 2.66 7.27 10.30
C ASP A 120 2.57 6.18 9.22
N VAL A 121 3.48 6.21 8.23
CA VAL A 121 3.58 5.19 7.18
C VAL A 121 5.05 4.87 6.90
N VAL A 122 5.36 3.58 6.79
CA VAL A 122 6.63 3.10 6.23
C VAL A 122 6.44 2.84 4.74
N ILE A 123 7.32 3.38 3.91
CA ILE A 123 7.39 3.13 2.46
C ILE A 123 8.72 2.44 2.15
N GLY A 124 8.65 1.37 1.37
CA GLY A 124 9.77 0.52 1.00
C GLY A 124 9.77 -0.82 1.75
N SER A 125 10.04 -1.89 1.00
CA SER A 125 10.09 -3.27 1.51
C SER A 125 11.26 -3.55 2.47
N GLY A 126 12.18 -2.59 2.65
CA GLY A 126 13.39 -2.80 3.43
C GLY A 126 14.44 -3.67 2.72
N ARG A 127 14.33 -3.89 1.40
CA ARG A 127 15.42 -4.51 0.61
C ARG A 127 16.59 -3.55 0.32
N LYS A 128 16.29 -2.26 0.17
CA LYS A 128 17.26 -1.21 -0.19
C LYS A 128 17.18 -0.04 0.77
N ALA A 129 16.02 0.59 0.86
CA ALA A 129 15.77 1.66 1.80
C ALA A 129 14.34 1.61 2.33
N GLN A 130 14.12 2.33 3.43
CA GLN A 130 12.80 2.70 3.93
C GLN A 130 12.74 4.21 4.13
N THR A 131 11.68 4.79 3.59
CA THR A 131 11.31 6.19 3.76
C THR A 131 10.03 6.24 4.58
N PHE A 132 9.84 7.32 5.33
CA PHE A 132 8.75 7.42 6.29
C PHE A 132 7.90 8.64 5.99
N LEU A 133 6.59 8.50 6.17
CA LEU A 133 5.64 9.59 6.00
C LEU A 133 5.01 9.93 7.34
N TYR A 134 4.65 11.20 7.51
CA TYR A 134 3.80 11.67 8.60
C TYR A 134 2.56 12.34 8.02
N PHE A 135 1.50 12.41 8.81
CA PHE A 135 0.22 13.02 8.46
C PHE A 135 -0.06 14.26 9.30
N ASP A 136 -0.49 15.34 8.66
CA ASP A 136 -0.97 16.55 9.32
C ASP A 136 -2.19 17.14 8.59
N SER A 137 -2.54 18.39 8.91
CA SER A 137 -3.67 19.09 8.28
C SER A 137 -3.48 19.36 6.78
N ALA A 138 -2.25 19.30 6.26
CA ALA A 138 -1.94 19.44 4.84
C ALA A 138 -1.96 18.10 4.09
N GLY A 139 -1.93 16.97 4.80
CA GLY A 139 -1.96 15.63 4.22
C GLY A 139 -0.75 14.79 4.63
N TYR A 140 -0.36 13.84 3.77
CA TYR A 140 0.85 13.06 3.97
C TYR A 140 2.07 13.82 3.47
N ASN A 141 3.11 13.86 4.29
CA ASN A 141 4.39 14.49 3.97
C ASN A 141 5.53 13.50 4.22
N GLN A 142 6.60 13.59 3.42
CA GLN A 142 7.78 12.76 3.57
C GLN A 142 8.69 13.31 4.68
N LEU A 143 9.12 12.44 5.59
CA LEU A 143 10.15 12.73 6.57
C LEU A 143 11.54 12.82 5.91
N PRO A 144 12.42 13.74 6.34
CA PRO A 144 13.68 14.02 5.64
C PRO A 144 14.67 12.87 5.69
N ILE A 145 14.66 12.03 6.71
CA ILE A 145 15.64 10.94 6.86
C ILE A 145 15.02 9.60 6.45
N SER A 146 15.76 8.86 5.63
CA SER A 146 15.45 7.47 5.25
C SER A 146 16.46 6.53 5.87
N TYR A 147 16.08 5.26 6.06
CA TYR A 147 17.01 4.22 6.49
C TYR A 147 17.48 3.41 5.29
N PHE A 148 18.79 3.33 5.10
CA PHE A 148 19.45 2.60 4.04
C PHE A 148 19.88 1.25 4.61
N VAL A 149 19.23 0.18 4.14
CA VAL A 149 19.29 -1.14 4.78
C VAL A 149 20.64 -1.82 4.57
N PRO A 150 21.21 -1.89 3.33
CA PRO A 150 22.52 -2.49 3.13
C PRO A 150 23.65 -1.79 3.90
N GLU A 151 23.55 -0.48 4.04
CA GLU A 151 24.53 0.37 4.73
C GLU A 151 24.30 0.45 6.24
N HIS A 152 23.19 -0.13 6.74
CA HIS A 152 22.78 -0.10 8.14
C HIS A 152 22.78 1.31 8.76
N THR A 153 22.38 2.32 7.99
CA THR A 153 22.51 3.72 8.41
C THR A 153 21.31 4.56 8.02
N TRP A 154 21.09 5.61 8.79
CA TRP A 154 20.16 6.67 8.42
C TRP A 154 20.87 7.69 7.54
N ALA A 155 20.20 8.12 6.47
CA ALA A 155 20.73 9.11 5.56
C ALA A 155 19.65 10.10 5.12
N ASN A 156 20.09 11.28 4.69
CA ASN A 156 19.21 12.25 4.07
C ASN A 156 18.49 11.62 2.86
N SER A 157 17.18 11.79 2.79
CA SER A 157 16.39 11.25 1.69
C SER A 157 16.77 11.92 0.38
N PRO A 158 16.71 11.22 -0.75
CA PRO A 158 17.04 11.80 -2.04
C PRO A 158 16.27 13.11 -2.33
N ASN A 159 16.97 14.08 -2.90
CA ASN A 159 16.45 15.39 -3.28
C ASN A 159 15.94 16.26 -2.10
N PHE A 160 16.34 15.98 -0.85
CA PHE A 160 16.23 16.94 0.25
C PHE A 160 17.46 17.86 0.29
N PRO A 161 17.34 19.10 0.82
CA PRO A 161 18.51 19.94 1.08
C PRO A 161 19.53 19.25 1.97
N THR A 162 20.81 19.53 1.78
CA THR A 162 21.91 18.88 2.49
C THR A 162 22.39 19.64 3.73
N ASP A 163 21.93 20.88 3.90
CA ASP A 163 22.36 21.83 4.93
C ASP A 163 21.42 21.88 6.14
N ALA A 164 20.12 21.66 5.93
CA ALA A 164 19.10 21.65 6.98
C ALA A 164 17.92 20.71 6.65
N PRO A 165 17.28 20.10 7.66
CA PRO A 165 16.12 19.24 7.45
C PRO A 165 14.89 20.04 7.00
N LYS A 166 14.10 19.43 6.14
CA LYS A 166 12.78 19.91 5.71
C LYS A 166 11.72 18.86 5.99
N PHE A 167 10.51 19.28 6.32
CA PHE A 167 9.38 18.39 6.61
C PHE A 167 8.17 18.69 5.71
N ASP A 168 8.27 19.66 4.82
CA ASP A 168 7.21 20.21 3.99
C ASP A 168 7.15 19.61 2.57
N ARG A 169 7.66 18.38 2.37
CA ARG A 169 7.53 17.66 1.08
C ARG A 169 6.21 16.88 1.06
N PRO A 170 5.17 17.35 0.34
CA PRO A 170 3.90 16.65 0.25
C PRO A 170 4.02 15.36 -0.59
N ILE A 171 3.27 14.34 -0.20
CA ILE A 171 3.09 13.10 -0.94
C ILE A 171 1.66 13.03 -1.49
N PRO A 172 1.47 13.23 -2.80
CA PRO A 172 0.15 13.16 -3.41
C PRO A 172 -0.36 11.72 -3.50
N SER A 173 -1.67 11.55 -3.70
CA SER A 173 -2.32 10.24 -3.82
C SER A 173 -1.74 9.38 -4.95
N GLY A 174 -1.17 10.01 -5.99
CA GLY A 174 -0.48 9.34 -7.09
C GLY A 174 0.67 8.44 -6.63
N CYS A 175 1.40 8.83 -5.58
CA CYS A 175 2.47 7.99 -5.01
C CYS A 175 1.90 6.73 -4.37
N PHE A 176 0.76 6.83 -3.69
CA PHE A 176 0.06 5.67 -3.13
C PHE A 176 -0.48 4.74 -4.21
N GLY A 177 -0.79 5.26 -5.41
CA GLY A 177 -1.20 4.45 -6.56
C GLY A 177 -0.24 3.30 -6.92
N CYS A 178 1.05 3.50 -6.64
CA CYS A 178 2.13 2.54 -6.89
C CYS A 178 2.74 1.94 -5.60
N HIS A 179 2.48 2.53 -4.44
CA HIS A 179 3.04 2.11 -3.15
C HIS A 179 1.99 1.65 -2.13
N SER A 180 0.74 1.54 -2.53
CA SER A 180 -0.34 0.94 -1.74
C SER A 180 -1.37 0.31 -2.67
N SER A 181 -2.36 -0.36 -2.09
CA SER A 181 -3.48 -0.95 -2.84
C SER A 181 -4.73 -0.09 -2.82
N GLY A 182 -4.77 0.91 -1.94
CA GLY A 182 -5.87 1.87 -1.84
C GLY A 182 -5.59 2.91 -0.78
N ILE A 183 -6.22 4.07 -0.91
CA ILE A 183 -6.19 5.16 0.07
C ILE A 183 -7.50 5.96 0.00
N ALA A 184 -8.01 6.38 1.15
CA ALA A 184 -9.21 7.21 1.22
C ALA A 184 -8.80 8.66 0.92
N VAL A 185 -9.07 9.11 -0.29
CA VAL A 185 -8.79 10.48 -0.73
C VAL A 185 -9.97 11.04 -1.48
N THR A 186 -10.32 12.28 -1.18
CA THR A 186 -11.26 13.07 -1.98
C THR A 186 -10.45 14.08 -2.78
N GLU A 187 -10.62 14.06 -4.10
CA GLU A 187 -10.02 15.04 -5.00
C GLU A 187 -11.04 16.13 -5.34
N THR A 188 -10.62 17.37 -5.26
CA THR A 188 -11.40 18.53 -5.71
C THR A 188 -10.56 19.36 -6.68
N TYR A 189 -11.21 19.98 -7.65
CA TYR A 189 -10.55 20.76 -8.69
C TYR A 189 -11.03 22.21 -8.62
N GLN A 190 -10.08 23.15 -8.55
CA GLN A 190 -10.34 24.58 -8.71
C GLN A 190 -9.53 25.08 -9.91
N GLY A 191 -10.18 25.18 -11.06
CA GLY A 191 -9.49 25.37 -12.34
C GLY A 191 -8.53 24.21 -12.61
N MET A 192 -7.25 24.52 -12.85
CA MET A 192 -6.21 23.50 -13.05
C MET A 192 -5.57 22.99 -11.75
N GLN A 193 -5.93 23.54 -10.59
CA GLN A 193 -5.36 23.10 -9.32
C GLN A 193 -6.16 21.92 -8.76
N LYS A 194 -5.47 20.80 -8.56
CA LYS A 194 -5.99 19.64 -7.83
C LYS A 194 -5.69 19.80 -6.34
N ARG A 195 -6.71 19.65 -5.51
CA ARG A 195 -6.58 19.57 -4.05
C ARG A 195 -7.03 18.20 -3.57
N GLU A 196 -6.20 17.57 -2.75
CA GLU A 196 -6.46 16.26 -2.17
C GLU A 196 -6.74 16.40 -0.67
N THR A 197 -7.77 15.72 -0.21
CA THR A 197 -8.10 15.61 1.22
C THR A 197 -8.14 14.13 1.59
N PHE A 198 -7.18 13.71 2.41
CA PHE A 198 -7.04 12.33 2.83
C PHE A 198 -7.81 12.05 4.13
N GLN A 199 -8.28 10.82 4.31
CA GLN A 199 -8.71 10.34 5.61
C GLN A 199 -7.56 9.59 6.29
N ILE A 200 -7.17 10.07 7.49
CA ILE A 200 -6.06 9.50 8.25
C ILE A 200 -6.27 8.01 8.53
N GLY A 201 -5.22 7.21 8.38
CA GLY A 201 -5.22 5.78 8.72
C GLY A 201 -6.08 4.89 7.81
N LYS A 202 -6.66 5.43 6.73
CA LYS A 202 -7.46 4.68 5.76
C LYS A 202 -6.62 4.37 4.51
N ILE A 203 -5.71 3.41 4.66
CA ILE A 203 -4.81 2.91 3.61
C ILE A 203 -4.91 1.38 3.55
N ILE A 204 -4.97 0.82 2.34
CA ILE A 204 -4.69 -0.61 2.12
C ILE A 204 -3.21 -0.70 1.77
N TYR A 205 -2.40 -1.17 2.72
CA TYR A 205 -0.94 -1.28 2.60
C TYR A 205 -0.50 -2.39 1.64
N GLY A 206 0.73 -2.27 1.13
CA GLY A 206 1.28 -3.22 0.15
C GLY A 206 0.63 -3.12 -1.23
N ILE A 207 1.12 -3.91 -2.20
CA ILE A 207 0.47 -4.15 -3.50
C ILE A 207 -0.19 -5.52 -3.48
N ASP A 208 -1.49 -5.53 -3.23
CA ASP A 208 -2.28 -6.72 -2.97
C ASP A 208 -2.68 -7.49 -4.24
N CYS A 209 -3.36 -8.62 -4.01
CA CYS A 209 -3.84 -9.51 -5.06
C CYS A 209 -4.63 -8.75 -6.13
N GLU A 210 -5.52 -7.85 -5.72
CA GLU A 210 -6.49 -7.19 -6.59
C GLU A 210 -5.87 -6.02 -7.37
N ARG A 211 -4.66 -5.57 -7.01
CA ARG A 211 -3.84 -4.68 -7.86
C ARG A 211 -3.32 -5.38 -9.12
N CYS A 212 -3.06 -6.68 -9.02
CA CYS A 212 -2.58 -7.50 -10.13
C CYS A 212 -3.68 -8.27 -10.84
N HIS A 213 -4.74 -8.68 -10.13
CA HIS A 213 -5.82 -9.52 -10.65
C HIS A 213 -7.14 -8.76 -10.94
N GLY A 214 -7.23 -7.50 -10.52
CA GLY A 214 -8.44 -6.69 -10.60
C GLY A 214 -9.44 -6.98 -9.46
N PRO A 215 -10.60 -6.28 -9.45
CA PRO A 215 -11.63 -6.47 -8.44
C PRO A 215 -12.17 -7.90 -8.46
N ALA A 216 -12.19 -8.59 -7.32
CA ALA A 216 -12.43 -10.02 -7.25
C ALA A 216 -13.71 -10.43 -6.49
N ALA A 217 -14.58 -9.49 -6.09
CA ALA A 217 -15.77 -9.82 -5.29
C ALA A 217 -16.68 -10.85 -5.98
N ALA A 218 -16.94 -10.69 -7.28
CA ALA A 218 -17.74 -11.63 -8.05
C ALA A 218 -17.07 -13.00 -8.20
N HIS A 219 -15.74 -13.03 -8.31
CA HIS A 219 -14.96 -14.27 -8.34
C HIS A 219 -15.08 -15.03 -7.01
N VAL A 220 -14.87 -14.35 -5.89
CA VAL A 220 -14.96 -14.95 -4.56
C VAL A 220 -16.37 -15.48 -4.30
N ALA A 221 -17.41 -14.68 -4.56
CA ALA A 221 -18.79 -15.09 -4.38
C ALA A 221 -19.12 -16.36 -5.19
N TYR A 222 -18.76 -16.38 -6.49
CA TYR A 222 -18.98 -17.54 -7.33
C TYR A 222 -18.24 -18.79 -6.81
N GLN A 223 -16.98 -18.66 -6.42
CA GLN A 223 -16.15 -19.80 -6.03
C GLN A 223 -16.53 -20.36 -4.65
N GLU A 224 -17.01 -19.52 -3.74
CA GLU A 224 -17.56 -19.95 -2.45
C GLU A 224 -18.83 -20.80 -2.63
N GLU A 225 -19.68 -20.47 -3.60
CA GLU A 225 -20.87 -21.26 -3.97
C GLU A 225 -20.51 -22.51 -4.81
N ASN A 226 -19.37 -22.50 -5.51
CA ASN A 226 -18.97 -23.55 -6.45
C ASN A 226 -17.53 -24.06 -6.18
N PRO A 227 -17.23 -24.63 -4.99
CA PRO A 227 -15.86 -24.96 -4.56
C PRO A 227 -15.15 -26.03 -5.42
N ASN A 228 -15.92 -26.83 -6.16
CA ASN A 228 -15.42 -27.87 -7.05
C ASN A 228 -15.09 -27.36 -8.46
N ASP A 229 -15.65 -26.22 -8.88
CA ASP A 229 -15.21 -25.58 -10.13
C ASP A 229 -13.76 -25.09 -9.93
N LYS A 230 -12.91 -25.32 -10.93
CA LYS A 230 -11.49 -24.90 -10.92
C LYS A 230 -11.19 -23.84 -11.97
N GLN A 231 -12.21 -23.40 -12.70
CA GLN A 231 -12.08 -22.31 -13.65
C GLN A 231 -12.09 -20.97 -12.91
N ALA A 232 -11.16 -20.08 -13.28
CA ALA A 232 -11.09 -18.73 -12.74
C ALA A 232 -12.19 -17.86 -13.40
N LYS A 233 -13.40 -17.89 -12.86
CA LYS A 233 -14.53 -17.08 -13.34
C LYS A 233 -14.55 -15.70 -12.69
N PHE A 234 -15.02 -14.70 -13.43
CA PHE A 234 -15.21 -13.31 -12.96
C PHE A 234 -13.94 -12.64 -12.40
N ILE A 235 -12.77 -13.05 -12.89
CA ILE A 235 -11.48 -12.45 -12.55
C ILE A 235 -10.57 -12.50 -13.79
N THR A 236 -9.66 -11.55 -13.92
CA THR A 236 -8.70 -11.60 -15.02
C THR A 236 -7.69 -12.71 -14.78
N ALA A 237 -7.66 -13.68 -15.69
CA ALA A 237 -6.62 -14.69 -15.73
C ALA A 237 -5.35 -14.10 -16.35
N ILE A 238 -4.33 -13.81 -15.53
CA ILE A 238 -3.09 -13.16 -16.01
C ILE A 238 -2.41 -13.94 -17.14
N ARG A 239 -2.53 -15.27 -17.13
CA ARG A 239 -2.04 -16.15 -18.21
C ARG A 239 -2.71 -15.94 -19.58
N SER A 240 -3.87 -15.29 -19.64
CA SER A 240 -4.54 -14.98 -20.90
C SER A 240 -4.15 -13.61 -21.46
N LEU A 241 -3.35 -12.83 -20.72
CA LEU A 241 -2.83 -11.57 -21.22
C LEU A 241 -1.81 -11.84 -22.33
N ASN A 242 -1.87 -11.03 -23.39
CA ASN A 242 -0.79 -11.04 -24.37
C ASN A 242 0.51 -10.48 -23.76
N ARG A 243 1.64 -10.67 -24.44
CA ARG A 243 2.96 -10.21 -23.96
C ARG A 243 2.97 -8.73 -23.57
N GLN A 244 2.35 -7.86 -24.38
CA GLN A 244 2.32 -6.43 -24.10
C GLN A 244 1.51 -6.13 -22.84
N GLN A 245 0.31 -6.69 -22.73
CA GLN A 245 -0.56 -6.54 -21.54
C GLN A 245 0.09 -7.08 -20.27
N SER A 246 0.80 -8.22 -20.36
CA SER A 246 1.53 -8.80 -19.23
C SER A 246 2.63 -7.87 -18.72
N VAL A 247 3.36 -7.22 -19.64
CA VAL A 247 4.39 -6.24 -19.27
C VAL A 247 3.76 -4.95 -18.73
N GLU A 248 2.67 -4.51 -19.35
CA GLU A 248 1.97 -3.29 -18.99
C GLU A 248 1.33 -3.35 -17.60
N LEU A 249 0.91 -4.54 -17.17
CA LEU A 249 0.45 -4.80 -15.81
C LEU A 249 1.47 -4.37 -14.75
N CYS A 250 2.76 -4.60 -15.01
CA CYS A 250 3.83 -4.20 -14.11
C CYS A 250 4.25 -2.75 -14.34
N ALA A 251 4.25 -2.33 -15.61
CA ALA A 251 4.71 -1.02 -16.01
C ALA A 251 3.80 0.12 -15.54
N ILE A 252 2.55 -0.13 -15.13
CA ILE A 252 1.71 0.91 -14.51
C ILE A 252 2.41 1.57 -13.31
N CYS A 253 3.25 0.81 -12.58
CA CYS A 253 4.06 1.31 -11.48
C CYS A 253 5.55 1.47 -11.86
N HIS A 254 6.11 0.52 -12.62
CA HIS A 254 7.54 0.45 -12.91
C HIS A 254 8.00 1.29 -14.13
N SER A 255 7.35 2.43 -14.38
CA SER A 255 7.62 3.33 -15.52
C SER A 255 8.31 4.65 -15.13
N GLY A 256 8.86 4.74 -13.92
CA GLY A 256 9.39 5.98 -13.36
C GLY A 256 8.31 7.00 -12.97
N THR A 257 8.72 8.21 -12.63
CA THR A 257 7.83 9.29 -12.17
C THR A 257 7.19 10.06 -13.33
N LYS A 258 6.60 9.33 -14.30
CA LYS A 258 5.89 9.96 -15.41
C LYS A 258 4.58 10.61 -14.95
N ASN A 259 4.18 11.69 -15.62
CA ASN A 259 2.92 12.36 -15.35
C ASN A 259 1.75 11.44 -15.73
N MET A 260 0.94 11.08 -14.73
CA MET A 260 -0.24 10.26 -14.94
C MET A 260 -1.43 11.12 -15.35
N GLN A 261 -2.18 10.66 -16.35
CA GLN A 261 -3.45 11.25 -16.76
C GLN A 261 -4.63 10.68 -15.95
N LYS A 262 -4.51 9.43 -15.49
CA LYS A 262 -5.50 8.73 -14.68
C LYS A 262 -4.83 8.12 -13.44
N PRO A 263 -5.52 7.99 -12.30
CA PRO A 263 -4.93 7.33 -11.14
C PRO A 263 -4.51 5.89 -11.45
N ALA A 264 -3.33 5.47 -10.98
CA ALA A 264 -2.90 4.08 -11.09
C ALA A 264 -3.90 3.10 -10.46
N PHE A 265 -4.65 3.53 -9.45
CA PHE A 265 -5.71 2.73 -8.81
C PHE A 265 -6.82 2.30 -9.78
N ALA A 266 -7.07 3.06 -10.84
CA ALA A 266 -8.11 2.74 -11.83
C ALA A 266 -7.66 1.70 -12.87
N PHE A 267 -6.35 1.44 -12.98
CA PHE A 267 -5.82 0.45 -13.93
C PHE A 267 -6.29 -0.95 -13.58
N GLN A 268 -6.82 -1.66 -14.58
CA GLN A 268 -7.21 -3.06 -14.48
C GLN A 268 -6.38 -3.94 -15.44
N PRO A 269 -6.06 -5.18 -15.06
CA PRO A 269 -5.26 -6.08 -15.88
C PRO A 269 -5.90 -6.31 -17.25
N GLY A 270 -5.11 -6.15 -18.31
CA GLY A 270 -5.56 -6.26 -19.70
C GLY A 270 -5.91 -4.93 -20.37
N GLN A 271 -6.01 -3.84 -19.62
CA GLN A 271 -6.10 -2.49 -20.19
C GLN A 271 -4.76 -2.02 -20.78
N VAL A 272 -4.82 -1.03 -21.65
CA VAL A 272 -3.65 -0.41 -22.27
C VAL A 272 -3.03 0.60 -21.30
N ARG A 273 -1.76 0.42 -20.96
CA ARG A 273 -1.05 1.30 -20.00
C ARG A 273 -0.99 2.75 -20.47
N ASP A 274 -0.75 2.97 -21.75
CA ASP A 274 -0.50 4.32 -22.29
C ASP A 274 -1.74 5.24 -22.15
N ASP A 275 -2.95 4.69 -21.95
CA ASP A 275 -4.17 5.45 -21.63
C ASP A 275 -4.18 6.09 -20.23
N TYR A 276 -3.16 5.80 -19.40
CA TYR A 276 -3.00 6.27 -18.02
C TYR A 276 -1.91 7.31 -17.87
N PHE A 277 -1.08 7.54 -18.88
CA PHE A 277 0.04 8.47 -18.85
C PHE A 277 -0.12 9.54 -19.92
N PHE A 278 0.35 10.75 -19.63
CA PHE A 278 0.51 11.74 -20.69
C PHE A 278 1.56 11.25 -21.70
N PRO A 279 1.35 11.47 -23.02
CA PRO A 279 2.32 11.10 -24.04
C PRO A 279 3.69 11.73 -23.77
N ASP A 280 4.72 10.90 -23.89
CA ASP A 280 6.11 11.31 -23.78
C ASP A 280 6.75 11.31 -25.17
N TYR A 281 6.76 12.48 -25.81
CA TYR A 281 7.24 12.65 -27.19
C TYR A 281 8.78 12.62 -27.31
N GLY A 282 9.51 12.63 -26.19
CA GLY A 282 10.97 12.62 -26.18
C GLY A 282 11.59 11.23 -26.31
N GLY A 283 10.82 10.16 -26.02
CA GLY A 283 11.33 8.80 -25.93
C GLY A 283 12.37 8.62 -24.80
N PRO A 284 12.70 7.38 -24.41
CA PRO A 284 13.75 7.16 -23.43
C PRO A 284 15.13 7.44 -24.05
N VAL A 285 15.83 8.47 -23.54
CA VAL A 285 17.27 8.64 -23.78
C VAL A 285 17.98 7.60 -22.93
N ILE A 286 18.56 6.58 -23.55
CA ILE A 286 19.12 5.39 -22.88
C ILE A 286 20.10 5.77 -21.76
N GLU A 287 20.93 6.78 -21.99
CA GLU A 287 21.94 7.29 -21.05
C GLU A 287 21.34 7.86 -19.76
N ASN A 288 20.06 8.25 -19.77
CA ASN A 288 19.38 8.93 -18.68
C ASN A 288 18.18 8.14 -18.12
N ILE A 289 18.08 6.84 -18.41
CA ILE A 289 17.02 6.02 -17.83
C ILE A 289 17.28 5.86 -16.33
N ASP A 290 16.31 6.26 -15.52
CA ASP A 290 16.35 5.99 -14.08
C ASP A 290 16.34 4.47 -13.83
N VAL A 291 17.49 3.96 -13.38
CA VAL A 291 17.69 2.54 -13.12
C VAL A 291 16.95 2.06 -11.86
N HIS A 292 16.49 2.96 -11.00
CA HIS A 292 15.85 2.64 -9.72
C HIS A 292 14.32 2.65 -9.82
N GLY A 293 13.75 3.55 -10.64
CA GLY A 293 12.30 3.73 -10.76
C GLY A 293 11.70 3.34 -12.12
N ASN A 294 12.51 3.19 -13.18
CA ASN A 294 12.02 2.97 -14.54
C ASN A 294 12.51 1.65 -15.15
N GLN A 295 12.21 0.55 -14.47
CA GLN A 295 12.56 -0.80 -14.94
C GLN A 295 11.90 -1.14 -16.29
N TYR A 296 10.72 -0.57 -16.58
CA TYR A 296 10.06 -0.77 -17.86
C TYR A 296 10.87 -0.21 -19.04
N ALA A 297 11.40 1.02 -18.92
CA ALA A 297 12.25 1.58 -19.96
C ALA A 297 13.57 0.80 -20.11
N LEU A 298 14.20 0.40 -18.99
CA LEU A 298 15.40 -0.44 -19.02
C LEU A 298 15.14 -1.76 -19.74
N MET A 299 14.06 -2.45 -19.39
CA MET A 299 13.69 -3.72 -20.02
C MET A 299 13.46 -3.51 -21.51
N LYS A 300 12.66 -2.52 -21.91
CA LYS A 300 12.39 -2.21 -23.32
C LYS A 300 13.63 -1.87 -24.13
N ALA A 301 14.64 -1.24 -23.51
CA ALA A 301 15.91 -0.91 -24.15
C ALA A 301 16.86 -2.11 -24.26
N SER A 302 16.64 -3.19 -23.51
CA SER A 302 17.55 -4.34 -23.47
C SER A 302 17.50 -5.20 -24.75
N ALA A 303 18.65 -5.78 -25.11
CA ALA A 303 18.75 -6.78 -26.17
C ALA A 303 17.87 -8.01 -25.89
N CYS A 304 17.82 -8.45 -24.61
CA CYS A 304 17.01 -9.59 -24.18
C CYS A 304 15.52 -9.41 -24.50
N TYR A 305 15.00 -8.20 -24.31
CA TYR A 305 13.59 -7.91 -24.59
C TYR A 305 13.31 -7.69 -26.07
N THR A 306 14.18 -6.95 -26.76
CA THR A 306 13.99 -6.61 -28.19
C THR A 306 14.15 -7.83 -29.10
N GLN A 307 14.97 -8.80 -28.72
CA GLN A 307 15.20 -10.04 -29.47
C GLN A 307 14.30 -11.21 -29.04
N SER A 308 13.49 -11.04 -27.98
CA SER A 308 12.60 -12.08 -27.48
C SER A 308 11.13 -11.79 -27.78
N GLN A 309 10.44 -12.79 -28.30
CA GLN A 309 8.98 -12.77 -28.50
C GLN A 309 8.20 -13.21 -27.25
N THR A 310 8.87 -13.70 -26.20
CA THR A 310 8.23 -14.30 -25.03
C THR A 310 8.64 -13.67 -23.71
N LEU A 311 9.73 -12.89 -23.66
CA LEU A 311 10.17 -12.25 -22.43
C LEU A 311 9.10 -11.28 -21.93
N THR A 312 8.61 -11.55 -20.72
CA THR A 312 7.76 -10.67 -19.92
C THR A 312 8.52 -10.21 -18.67
N CYS A 313 7.84 -9.46 -17.80
CA CYS A 313 8.34 -9.11 -16.47
C CYS A 313 8.55 -10.35 -15.59
#